data_AF-A0A932FV06-F1
#
_entry.id   AF-A0A932FV06-F1
#
_cell.length_a   1.000
_cell.length_b   1.000
_cell.length_c   1.000
_cell.angle_alpha   90.00
_cell.angle_beta   90.00
_cell.angle_gamma   90.00
#
_symmetry.space_group_name_H-M   'P 1'
#
loop_
_entity.id
_entity.type
_entity.pdbx_description
1 polymer ?
#
loop_
_entity_poly.entity_id
_entity_poly.type
_entity_poly.pdbx_seq_one_letter_code
_entity_poly.pdbx_strand_id
1 'polypeptide(L)'
;GMELHYSYEPEILGTAGGLKKVEAFLRDETFVLIISVIMIDLDIAALIYFNRSRSSMVTLVLRKDPEAAKFGALQIDAAGRIRQLLRWTAPGDPLSPAELTETMFTGVHLVEPEVLAWIPSGRECSITHEVYSQMLEKGLPLYGYVNPGYWIDIGTPTRYLRAQWDLLEGKVPSWESAERQAPGAQEVWKAEEMGGPLAAPPGIWLGSGLRCGQGVRLRPPVLIGRDCHLQDGCVVGPFVVMGDGGSIGERTHLEQAILWEWVSVGGGCQVDSSILGPAVRIPEAMQFAGKVVVMDQGALKVTAIG
;
A
#
# COMPACT_ATOMS: atom_id res chain seq x y z
N GLY A 1 -2.52 17.36 13.90
CA GLY A 1 -2.92 16.78 12.60
C GLY A 1 -1.73 16.77 11.67
N MET A 2 -1.87 16.19 10.47
CA MET A 2 -0.84 16.20 9.42
C MET A 2 -1.09 17.39 8.47
N GLU A 3 -0.02 18.08 8.07
CA GLU A 3 -0.08 19.12 7.04
C GLU A 3 0.08 18.47 5.66
N LEU A 4 -0.79 18.83 4.71
CA LEU A 4 -0.83 18.25 3.37
C LEU A 4 -0.64 19.35 2.33
N HIS A 5 0.36 19.19 1.47
CA HIS A 5 0.61 20.07 0.33
C HIS A 5 0.45 19.29 -0.97
N TYR A 6 -0.17 19.94 -1.97
CA TYR A 6 -0.37 19.37 -3.29
C TYR A 6 0.34 20.23 -4.34
N SER A 7 1.06 19.58 -5.25
CA SER A 7 1.67 20.22 -6.41
C SER A 7 1.03 19.66 -7.68
N TYR A 8 0.24 20.48 -8.37
CA TYR A 8 -0.43 20.06 -9.60
C TYR A 8 0.53 20.15 -10.78
N GLU A 9 0.76 19.03 -11.48
CA GLU A 9 1.55 18.92 -12.71
C GLU A 9 0.64 18.91 -13.96
N PRO A 10 0.59 20.01 -14.75
CA PRO A 10 -0.20 20.03 -15.98
C PRO A 10 0.31 19.03 -17.02
N GLU A 11 1.63 18.86 -17.06
CA GLU A 11 2.35 17.85 -17.84
C GLU A 11 3.20 17.03 -16.87
N ILE A 12 3.25 15.71 -17.05
CA ILE A 12 4.00 14.81 -16.17
C ILE A 12 5.49 15.09 -16.32
N LEU A 13 6.15 15.53 -15.25
CA LEU A 13 7.58 15.86 -15.25
C LEU A 13 8.48 14.67 -14.89
N GLY A 14 7.92 13.45 -14.81
CA GLY A 14 8.64 12.27 -14.36
C GLY A 14 9.01 12.31 -12.87
N THR A 15 9.61 11.23 -12.38
CA THR A 15 9.83 11.03 -10.93
C THR A 15 10.79 12.05 -10.31
N ALA A 16 11.78 12.54 -11.06
CA ALA A 16 12.68 13.59 -10.58
C ALA A 16 12.16 14.99 -10.89
N GLY A 17 11.53 15.22 -12.05
CA GLY A 17 11.04 16.55 -12.40
C GLY A 17 9.92 17.03 -11.46
N GLY A 18 9.02 16.13 -11.04
CA GLY A 18 8.03 16.41 -10.00
C GLY A 18 8.69 16.79 -8.67
N LEU A 19 9.76 16.06 -8.28
CA LEU A 19 10.55 16.35 -7.09
C LEU A 19 11.22 17.74 -7.15
N LYS A 20 11.80 18.10 -8.30
CA LYS A 20 12.43 19.40 -8.52
C LYS A 20 11.43 20.54 -8.44
N LYS A 21 10.21 20.33 -8.94
CA LYS A 21 9.14 21.32 -8.86
C LYS A 21 8.75 21.68 -7.41
N VAL A 22 8.89 20.72 -6.49
CA VAL A 22 8.59 20.91 -5.06
C VAL A 22 9.83 21.10 -4.20
N GLU A 23 10.98 21.43 -4.80
CA GLU A 23 12.28 21.59 -4.11
C GLU A 23 12.21 22.52 -2.89
N ALA A 24 11.40 23.59 -2.94
CA ALA A 24 11.25 24.51 -1.82
C ALA A 24 10.74 23.85 -0.52
N PHE A 25 10.02 22.74 -0.62
CA PHE A 25 9.53 21.98 0.53
C PHE A 25 10.53 20.95 1.06
N LEU A 26 11.56 20.62 0.28
CA LEU A 26 12.43 19.45 0.51
C LEU A 26 13.90 19.82 0.74
N ARG A 27 14.27 21.07 0.49
CA ARG A 27 15.67 21.52 0.48
C ARG A 27 16.34 21.61 1.86
N ASP A 28 15.55 21.59 2.94
CA ASP A 28 16.05 21.91 4.28
C ASP A 28 16.44 20.67 5.09
N GLU A 29 15.82 19.50 4.83
CA GLU A 29 16.03 18.27 5.61
C GLU A 29 15.98 17.01 4.75
N THR A 30 16.63 15.93 5.20
CA THR A 30 16.51 14.59 4.61
C THR A 30 15.04 14.16 4.54
N PHE A 31 14.60 13.65 3.40
CA PHE A 31 13.20 13.28 3.19
C PHE A 31 13.04 11.86 2.66
N VAL A 32 11.89 11.26 2.95
CA VAL A 32 11.47 9.96 2.41
C VAL A 32 10.65 10.21 1.15
N LEU A 33 11.09 9.64 0.02
CA LEU A 33 10.33 9.61 -1.23
C LEU A 33 9.72 8.22 -1.41
N ILE A 34 8.41 8.16 -1.65
CA ILE A 34 7.64 6.92 -1.78
C ILE A 34 6.84 6.98 -3.07
N ILE A 35 6.93 5.95 -3.92
CA ILE A 35 6.05 5.80 -5.08
C ILE A 35 4.64 5.42 -4.61
N SER A 36 3.60 6.02 -5.21
CA SER A 36 2.22 5.99 -4.69
C SER A 36 1.42 4.69 -4.89
N VAL A 37 2.04 3.58 -5.30
CA VAL A 37 1.34 2.31 -5.64
C VAL A 37 1.92 1.10 -4.92
N ILE A 38 2.52 1.31 -3.74
CA ILE A 38 3.09 0.24 -2.92
C ILE A 38 2.50 0.26 -1.51
N MET A 39 2.47 -0.92 -0.89
CA MET A 39 2.29 -1.07 0.55
C MET A 39 3.54 -1.75 1.11
N ILE A 40 4.12 -1.16 2.15
CA ILE A 40 5.40 -1.59 2.73
C ILE A 40 5.37 -1.49 4.25
N ASP A 41 5.90 -2.52 4.92
CA ASP A 41 6.21 -2.49 6.34
C ASP A 41 7.70 -2.14 6.50
N LEU A 42 8.00 -0.96 7.03
CA LEU A 42 9.33 -0.38 7.04
C LEU A 42 9.61 0.36 8.35
N ASP A 43 10.70 -0.01 9.01
CA ASP A 43 11.27 0.76 10.11
C ASP A 43 12.04 1.98 9.56
N ILE A 44 11.37 3.13 9.56
CA ILE A 44 11.94 4.41 9.08
C ILE A 44 13.11 4.85 9.96
N ALA A 45 13.08 4.58 11.27
CA ALA A 45 14.16 4.97 12.18
C ALA A 45 15.44 4.18 11.88
N ALA A 46 15.32 2.87 11.63
CA ALA A 46 16.42 2.03 11.19
C ALA A 46 16.99 2.47 9.84
N LEU A 47 16.11 2.85 8.89
CA LEU A 47 16.53 3.39 7.58
C LEU A 47 17.34 4.68 7.73
N ILE A 48 16.87 5.63 8.56
CA ILE A 48 17.57 6.89 8.84
C ILE A 48 18.93 6.62 9.50
N TYR A 49 18.98 5.72 10.48
CA TYR A 49 20.22 5.33 11.13
C TYR A 49 21.23 4.73 10.14
N PHE A 50 20.78 3.82 9.28
CA PHE A 50 21.61 3.23 8.23
C PHE A 50 22.19 4.31 7.30
N ASN A 51 21.36 5.21 6.79
CA ASN A 51 21.78 6.30 5.90
C ASN A 51 22.84 7.20 6.53
N ARG A 52 22.61 7.64 7.78
CA ARG A 52 23.57 8.48 8.53
C ARG A 52 24.89 7.76 8.79
N SER A 53 24.84 6.48 9.17
CA SER A 53 26.04 5.68 9.44
C SER A 53 26.95 5.55 8.21
N ARG A 54 26.40 5.72 7.00
CA ARG A 54 27.13 5.63 5.73
C ARG A 54 27.40 6.98 5.07
N SER A 55 26.93 8.07 5.68
CA SER A 55 26.98 9.41 5.06
C SER A 55 26.47 9.35 3.61
N SER A 56 25.35 8.63 3.42
CA SER A 56 24.80 8.39 2.09
C SER A 56 24.05 9.63 1.60
N MET A 57 24.17 9.92 0.31
CA MET A 57 23.33 10.94 -0.34
C MET A 57 21.95 10.39 -0.71
N VAL A 58 21.86 9.08 -0.98
CA VAL A 58 20.63 8.37 -1.30
C VAL A 58 20.74 6.95 -0.76
N THR A 59 19.80 6.59 0.11
CA THR A 59 19.57 5.19 0.48
C THR A 59 18.30 4.69 -0.21
N LEU A 60 18.45 3.72 -1.10
CA LEU A 60 17.32 3.01 -1.70
C LEU A 60 16.86 1.88 -0.79
N VAL A 61 15.56 1.76 -0.56
CA VAL A 61 15.00 0.59 0.11
C VAL A 61 14.88 -0.54 -0.91
N LEU A 62 15.55 -1.64 -0.61
CA LEU A 62 15.70 -2.81 -1.47
C LEU A 62 15.06 -4.02 -0.82
N ARG A 63 14.78 -5.05 -1.61
CA ARG A 63 14.40 -6.37 -1.11
C ARG A 63 15.10 -7.46 -1.90
N LYS A 64 15.27 -8.62 -1.26
CA LYS A 64 15.61 -9.84 -1.98
C LYS A 64 14.34 -10.35 -2.66
N ASP A 65 14.42 -10.60 -3.95
CA ASP A 65 13.28 -11.08 -4.72
C ASP A 65 13.76 -12.06 -5.79
N PRO A 66 13.19 -13.28 -5.89
CA PRO A 66 13.56 -14.23 -6.94
C PRO A 66 13.33 -13.69 -8.36
N GLU A 67 12.46 -12.70 -8.52
CA GLU A 67 12.13 -12.07 -9.80
C GLU A 67 12.79 -10.70 -9.95
N ALA A 68 13.76 -10.33 -9.10
CA ALA A 68 14.42 -9.03 -9.12
C ALA A 68 14.92 -8.61 -10.51
N ALA A 69 15.45 -9.55 -11.30
CA ALA A 69 15.90 -9.32 -12.67
C ALA A 69 14.80 -8.74 -13.58
N LYS A 70 13.52 -9.13 -13.39
CA LYS A 70 12.39 -8.61 -14.18
C LYS A 70 12.11 -7.14 -13.92
N PHE A 71 12.51 -6.63 -12.77
CA PHE A 71 12.26 -5.26 -12.31
C PHE A 71 13.50 -4.35 -12.46
N GLY A 72 14.55 -4.82 -13.15
CA GLY A 72 15.80 -4.08 -13.27
C GLY A 72 16.62 -4.17 -12.00
N ALA A 73 17.16 -5.37 -11.73
CA ALA A 73 17.87 -5.66 -10.50
C ALA A 73 19.01 -4.66 -10.20
N LEU A 74 19.19 -4.40 -8.91
CA LEU A 74 20.30 -3.65 -8.37
C LEU A 74 21.26 -4.61 -7.69
N GLN A 75 22.55 -4.30 -7.79
CA GLN A 75 23.59 -5.05 -7.11
C GLN A 75 24.23 -4.17 -6.05
N ILE A 76 24.31 -4.70 -4.83
CA ILE A 76 24.98 -4.06 -3.71
C ILE A 76 26.14 -4.93 -3.22
N ASP A 77 27.18 -4.30 -2.70
CA ASP A 77 28.26 -5.03 -2.01
C ASP A 77 27.87 -5.40 -0.57
N ALA A 78 28.77 -6.06 0.17
CA ALA A 78 28.54 -6.45 1.57
C ALA A 78 28.29 -5.27 2.51
N ALA A 79 28.74 -4.07 2.14
CA ALA A 79 28.48 -2.85 2.89
C ALA A 79 27.12 -2.24 2.48
N GLY A 80 26.42 -2.78 1.48
CA GLY A 80 25.20 -2.21 0.94
C GLY A 80 25.47 -1.04 -0.01
N ARG A 81 26.70 -0.79 -0.45
CA ARG A 81 26.97 0.25 -1.46
C ARG A 81 26.42 -0.23 -2.79
N ILE A 82 25.71 0.62 -3.50
CA ILE A 82 25.21 0.29 -4.84
C ILE A 82 26.40 0.21 -5.80
N ARG A 83 26.54 -0.95 -6.44
CA ARG A 83 27.60 -1.25 -7.42
C ARG A 83 27.05 -1.27 -8.83
N GLN A 84 25.79 -1.68 -8.99
CA GLN A 84 25.08 -1.63 -10.26
C GLN A 84 23.64 -1.14 -10.05
N LEU A 85 23.22 -0.18 -10.87
CA LEU A 85 21.85 0.30 -10.99
C LEU A 85 21.45 0.21 -12.46
N LEU A 86 20.48 -0.64 -12.80
CA LEU A 86 20.06 -0.88 -14.18
C LEU A 86 21.29 -1.29 -15.03
N ARG A 87 21.65 -0.50 -16.06
CA ARG A 87 22.83 -0.74 -16.91
C ARG A 87 24.11 -0.02 -16.43
N TRP A 88 24.02 0.82 -15.40
CA TRP A 88 25.11 1.66 -14.94
C TRP A 88 25.88 0.98 -13.80
N THR A 89 27.20 1.13 -13.81
CA THR A 89 28.10 0.51 -12.83
C THR A 89 28.90 1.59 -12.11
N ALA A 90 29.08 1.44 -10.80
CA ALA A 90 29.93 2.33 -10.01
C ALA A 90 31.40 2.24 -10.47
N PRO A 91 32.17 3.34 -10.41
CA PRO A 91 33.61 3.31 -10.64
C PRO A 91 34.34 2.52 -9.53
N GLY A 92 35.55 2.05 -9.86
CA GLY A 92 36.43 1.30 -8.95
C GLY A 92 36.65 -0.14 -9.38
N ASP A 93 37.32 -0.91 -8.53
CA ASP A 93 37.68 -2.29 -8.86
C ASP A 93 36.42 -3.15 -9.04
N PRO A 94 36.40 -4.04 -10.06
CA PRO A 94 35.29 -4.94 -10.30
C PRO A 94 35.21 -5.95 -9.16
N LEU A 95 34.00 -6.13 -8.63
CA LEU A 95 33.71 -7.18 -7.64
C LEU A 95 33.26 -8.44 -8.37
N SER A 96 33.58 -9.60 -7.81
CA SER A 96 33.08 -10.86 -8.31
C SER A 96 31.56 -10.99 -8.03
N PRO A 97 30.82 -11.80 -8.81
CA PRO A 97 29.40 -12.05 -8.54
C PRO A 97 29.12 -12.58 -7.13
N ALA A 98 30.08 -13.26 -6.49
CA ALA A 98 29.94 -13.78 -5.12
C ALA A 98 29.98 -12.68 -4.03
N GLU A 99 30.52 -11.50 -4.36
CA GLU A 99 30.61 -10.34 -3.47
C GLU A 99 29.42 -9.39 -3.63
N LEU A 100 28.53 -9.69 -4.57
CA LEU A 100 27.39 -8.87 -4.92
C LEU A 100 26.09 -9.57 -4.52
N THR A 101 25.18 -8.80 -3.94
CA THR A 101 23.81 -9.25 -3.67
C THR A 101 22.87 -8.62 -4.68
N GLU A 102 22.16 -9.46 -5.43
CA GLU A 102 21.09 -9.02 -6.33
C GLU A 102 19.82 -8.70 -5.53
N THR A 103 19.21 -7.57 -5.85
CA THR A 103 18.06 -7.01 -5.13
C THR A 103 17.10 -6.29 -6.07
N MET A 104 15.87 -6.12 -5.63
CA MET A 104 14.83 -5.35 -6.31
C MET A 104 14.60 -4.03 -5.57
N PHE A 105 14.41 -2.96 -6.34
CA PHE A 105 14.06 -1.65 -5.79
C PHE A 105 12.58 -1.58 -5.41
N THR A 106 12.29 -1.18 -4.16
CA THR A 106 10.93 -1.23 -3.60
C THR A 106 10.07 0.00 -3.92
N GLY A 107 10.66 1.07 -4.49
CA GLY A 107 9.96 2.34 -4.68
C GLY A 107 10.05 3.30 -3.49
N VAL A 108 10.83 2.99 -2.46
CA VAL A 108 11.11 3.89 -1.33
C VAL A 108 12.56 4.33 -1.31
N HIS A 109 12.77 5.62 -1.10
CA HIS A 109 14.08 6.27 -1.06
C HIS A 109 14.16 7.13 0.21
N LEU A 110 15.33 7.16 0.84
CA LEU A 110 15.72 8.23 1.74
C LEU A 110 16.75 9.10 1.03
N VAL A 111 16.48 10.39 0.92
CA VAL A 111 17.18 11.30 0.01
C VAL A 111 17.68 12.52 0.77
N GLU A 112 18.96 12.84 0.61
CA GLU A 112 19.52 14.08 1.12
C GLU A 112 19.22 15.26 0.16
N PRO A 113 18.98 16.48 0.68
CA PRO A 113 18.61 17.65 -0.12
C PRO A 113 19.58 17.99 -1.26
N GLU A 114 20.87 17.69 -1.12
CA GLU A 114 21.90 17.96 -2.12
C GLU A 114 21.64 17.25 -3.46
N VAL A 115 20.86 16.17 -3.43
CA VAL A 115 20.41 15.47 -4.65
C VAL A 115 19.56 16.37 -5.54
N LEU A 116 18.83 17.32 -4.99
CA LEU A 116 17.96 18.23 -5.75
C LEU A 116 18.74 19.13 -6.72
N ALA A 117 20.01 19.39 -6.45
CA ALA A 117 20.90 20.14 -7.34
C ALA A 117 21.27 19.38 -8.62
N TRP A 118 21.11 18.05 -8.62
CA TRP A 118 21.36 17.19 -9.79
C TRP A 118 20.19 17.10 -10.74
N ILE A 119 19.01 17.59 -10.32
CA ILE A 119 17.79 17.44 -11.09
C ILE A 119 17.59 18.68 -11.98
N PRO A 120 17.47 18.51 -13.31
CA PRO A 120 17.20 19.61 -14.22
C PRO A 120 15.78 20.15 -14.00
N SER A 121 15.66 21.48 -14.01
CA SER A 121 14.38 22.15 -13.83
C SER A 121 13.54 22.17 -15.11
N GLY A 122 12.22 22.06 -14.96
CA GLY A 122 11.25 22.37 -16.02
C GLY A 122 11.18 21.37 -17.18
N ARG A 123 11.62 20.13 -16.98
CA ARG A 123 11.47 19.05 -17.97
C ARG A 123 11.14 17.72 -17.32
N GLU A 124 10.62 16.79 -18.13
CA GLU A 124 10.53 15.39 -17.76
C GLU A 124 11.90 14.85 -17.37
N CYS A 125 12.02 14.24 -16.19
CA CYS A 125 13.26 13.64 -15.72
C CYS A 125 13.00 12.41 -14.84
N SER A 126 13.72 11.31 -15.11
CA SER A 126 13.66 10.08 -14.32
C SER A 126 14.74 10.06 -13.24
N ILE A 127 14.33 9.86 -11.98
CA ILE A 127 15.26 9.89 -10.84
C ILE A 127 16.28 8.74 -10.89
N THR A 128 15.87 7.54 -11.31
CA THR A 128 16.75 6.37 -11.38
C THR A 128 17.59 6.35 -12.64
N HIS A 129 16.99 6.66 -13.80
CA HIS A 129 17.66 6.57 -15.10
C HIS A 129 18.57 7.75 -15.42
N GLU A 130 18.29 8.94 -14.88
CA GLU A 130 19.07 10.14 -15.19
C GLU A 130 19.84 10.67 -13.98
N VAL A 131 19.24 10.72 -12.79
CA VAL A 131 19.88 11.36 -11.63
C VAL A 131 20.80 10.38 -10.93
N TYR A 132 20.27 9.27 -10.41
CA TYR A 132 21.06 8.30 -9.66
C TYR A 132 22.09 7.56 -10.51
N SER A 133 21.81 7.32 -11.79
CA SER A 133 22.80 6.75 -12.72
C SER A 133 24.04 7.65 -12.85
N GLN A 134 23.86 8.95 -13.06
CA GLN A 134 24.96 9.92 -13.12
C GLN A 134 25.72 10.02 -11.79
N MET A 135 24.98 10.02 -10.66
CA MET A 135 25.59 10.02 -9.34
C MET A 135 26.43 8.75 -9.10
N LEU A 136 25.93 7.59 -9.53
CA LEU A 136 26.61 6.30 -9.43
C LEU A 136 27.91 6.30 -10.23
N GLU A 137 27.87 6.73 -11.50
CA GLU A 137 29.04 6.83 -12.37
C GLU A 137 30.11 7.77 -11.82
N LYS A 138 29.69 8.82 -11.10
CA LYS A 138 30.60 9.75 -10.41
C LYS A 138 31.10 9.22 -9.06
N GLY A 139 30.70 8.02 -8.65
CA GLY A 139 31.16 7.39 -7.42
C GLY A 139 30.57 7.99 -6.14
N LEU A 140 29.45 8.72 -6.24
CA LEU A 140 28.77 9.29 -5.08
C LEU A 140 28.20 8.20 -4.15
N PRO A 141 28.00 8.50 -2.86
CA PRO A 141 27.63 7.51 -1.85
C PRO A 141 26.15 7.12 -1.94
N LEU A 142 25.83 6.25 -2.91
CA LEU A 142 24.52 5.61 -3.04
C LEU A 142 24.53 4.24 -2.36
N TYR A 143 23.56 4.01 -1.48
CA TYR A 143 23.47 2.78 -0.68
C TYR A 143 22.09 2.14 -0.80
N GLY A 144 22.05 0.85 -0.51
CA GLY A 144 20.86 0.02 -0.48
C GLY A 144 20.61 -0.50 0.94
N TYR A 145 19.43 -0.22 1.47
CA TYR A 145 18.93 -0.82 2.72
C TYR A 145 18.00 -1.98 2.38
N VAL A 146 18.40 -3.21 2.70
CA VAL A 146 17.58 -4.39 2.42
C VAL A 146 16.50 -4.53 3.49
N ASN A 147 15.25 -4.19 3.14
CA ASN A 147 14.10 -4.36 4.01
C ASN A 147 13.65 -5.83 4.03
N PRO A 148 13.60 -6.49 5.20
CA PRO A 148 13.04 -7.82 5.33
C PRO A 148 11.50 -7.80 5.54
N GLY A 149 10.92 -6.61 5.74
CA GLY A 149 9.50 -6.43 6.00
C GLY A 149 8.60 -6.71 4.80
N TYR A 150 7.29 -6.70 5.06
CA TYR A 150 6.28 -6.90 4.03
C TYR A 150 6.40 -5.85 2.92
N TRP A 151 6.19 -6.26 1.68
CA TRP A 151 6.05 -5.35 0.55
C TRP A 151 5.20 -5.99 -0.54
N ILE A 152 4.31 -5.18 -1.13
CA ILE A 152 3.54 -5.52 -2.32
C ILE A 152 3.28 -4.26 -3.15
N ASP A 153 3.31 -4.40 -4.48
CA ASP A 153 2.77 -3.42 -5.41
C ASP A 153 1.25 -3.60 -5.53
N ILE A 154 0.49 -2.52 -5.32
CA ILE A 154 -0.98 -2.52 -5.36
C ILE A 154 -1.55 -1.89 -6.64
N GLY A 155 -0.75 -1.83 -7.71
CA GLY A 155 -1.11 -1.17 -8.97
C GLY A 155 -2.11 -1.94 -9.84
N THR A 156 -2.53 -3.15 -9.44
CA THR A 156 -3.63 -3.88 -10.12
C THR A 156 -4.71 -4.30 -9.12
N PRO A 157 -5.98 -4.44 -9.55
CA PRO A 157 -7.07 -4.88 -8.68
C PRO A 157 -6.76 -6.19 -7.95
N THR A 158 -6.19 -7.17 -8.64
CA THR A 158 -5.80 -8.48 -8.07
C THR A 158 -4.78 -8.32 -6.94
N ARG A 159 -3.76 -7.47 -7.12
CA ARG A 159 -2.75 -7.23 -6.09
C ARG A 159 -3.29 -6.37 -4.94
N TYR A 160 -4.19 -5.44 -5.23
CA TYR A 160 -4.90 -4.67 -4.21
C TYR A 160 -5.77 -5.58 -3.32
N LEU A 161 -6.57 -6.49 -3.89
CA LEU A 161 -7.30 -7.52 -3.13
C LEU A 161 -6.36 -8.32 -2.23
N ARG A 162 -5.25 -8.79 -2.81
CA ARG A 162 -4.26 -9.57 -2.07
C ARG A 162 -3.67 -8.79 -0.90
N ALA A 163 -3.34 -7.51 -1.09
CA ALA A 163 -2.83 -6.64 -0.03
C ALA A 163 -3.81 -6.55 1.16
N GLN A 164 -5.10 -6.39 0.88
CA GLN A 164 -6.13 -6.35 1.92
C GLN A 164 -6.22 -7.67 2.69
N TRP A 165 -6.16 -8.80 1.99
CA TRP A 165 -6.21 -10.11 2.64
C TRP A 165 -4.94 -10.42 3.44
N ASP A 166 -3.78 -10.01 2.96
CA ASP A 166 -2.52 -10.13 3.69
C ASP A 166 -2.54 -9.34 5.00
N LEU A 167 -3.22 -8.17 5.05
CA LEU A 167 -3.47 -7.43 6.29
C LEU A 167 -4.34 -8.24 7.26
N LEU A 168 -5.44 -8.81 6.78
CA LEU A 168 -6.34 -9.64 7.59
C LEU A 168 -5.67 -10.95 8.06
N GLU A 169 -4.65 -11.42 7.35
CA GLU A 169 -3.86 -12.59 7.73
C GLU A 169 -2.69 -12.25 8.67
N GLY A 170 -2.54 -10.98 9.09
CA GLY A 170 -1.51 -10.55 10.02
C GLY A 170 -0.09 -10.51 9.43
N LYS A 171 0.05 -10.45 8.09
CA LYS A 171 1.36 -10.42 7.42
C LYS A 171 2.06 -9.07 7.49
N VAL A 172 1.39 -8.04 8.03
CA VAL A 172 1.90 -6.68 8.22
C VAL A 172 1.84 -6.34 9.72
N PRO A 173 2.83 -6.74 10.53
CA PRO A 173 2.79 -6.58 11.98
C PRO A 173 2.65 -5.12 12.48
N SER A 174 3.21 -4.15 11.74
CA SER A 174 3.10 -2.74 12.12
C SER A 174 1.67 -2.20 12.01
N TRP A 175 0.88 -2.72 11.05
CA TRP A 175 -0.54 -2.38 10.90
C TRP A 175 -1.33 -2.76 12.15
N GLU A 176 -1.21 -4.00 12.63
CA GLU A 176 -1.91 -4.44 13.84
C GLU A 176 -1.54 -3.58 15.06
N SER A 177 -0.26 -3.19 15.15
CA SER A 177 0.23 -2.36 16.24
C SER A 177 -0.32 -0.93 16.16
N ALA A 178 -0.37 -0.35 14.96
CA ALA A 178 -0.90 0.99 14.72
C ALA A 178 -2.41 1.06 14.93
N GLU A 179 -3.17 0.10 14.39
CA GLU A 179 -4.62 0.00 14.57
C GLU A 179 -4.99 -0.12 16.05
N ARG A 180 -4.29 -0.96 16.83
CA ARG A 180 -4.53 -1.06 18.28
C ARG A 180 -4.26 0.24 19.05
N GLN A 181 -3.42 1.11 18.50
CA GLN A 181 -3.03 2.39 19.11
C GLN A 181 -3.83 3.58 18.56
N ALA A 182 -4.65 3.38 17.53
CA ALA A 182 -5.41 4.45 16.90
C ALA A 182 -6.46 5.04 17.88
N PRO A 183 -6.72 6.35 17.84
CA PRO A 183 -7.84 6.94 18.59
C PRO A 183 -9.16 6.28 18.16
N GLY A 184 -9.90 5.70 19.12
CA GLY A 184 -11.11 4.92 18.83
C GLY A 184 -10.87 3.42 18.61
N ALA A 185 -9.63 2.95 18.60
CA ALA A 185 -9.32 1.52 18.55
C ALA A 185 -10.03 0.75 19.68
N GLN A 186 -10.10 1.31 20.88
CA GLN A 186 -10.83 0.70 21.99
C GLN A 186 -12.34 0.56 21.75
N GLU A 187 -12.92 1.31 20.80
CA GLU A 187 -14.35 1.19 20.42
C GLU A 187 -14.59 0.08 19.38
N VAL A 188 -13.59 -0.20 18.54
CA VAL A 188 -13.58 -1.36 17.60
C VAL A 188 -13.50 -2.70 18.35
N TRP A 189 -12.98 -2.67 19.59
CA TRP A 189 -12.79 -3.86 20.44
C TRP A 189 -13.78 -3.99 21.60
N LYS A 190 -14.95 -3.35 21.54
CA LYS A 190 -16.02 -3.58 22.53
C LYS A 190 -16.91 -4.76 22.14
N ALA A 191 -16.35 -5.96 22.21
CA ALA A 191 -17.16 -7.18 22.37
C ALA A 191 -17.86 -7.24 23.75
N GLU A 192 -17.48 -6.36 24.68
CA GLU A 192 -17.95 -6.41 26.08
C GLU A 192 -19.30 -5.68 26.31
N GLU A 193 -19.67 -4.68 25.49
CA GLU A 193 -20.90 -3.90 25.72
C GLU A 193 -22.14 -4.42 24.96
N MET A 194 -21.98 -5.48 24.15
CA MET A 194 -23.05 -6.07 23.31
C MET A 194 -23.71 -7.34 23.88
N GLY A 195 -23.54 -7.64 25.18
CA GLY A 195 -24.37 -8.63 25.87
C GLY A 195 -24.09 -10.12 25.57
N GLY A 196 -22.82 -10.53 25.53
CA GLY A 196 -22.37 -11.93 25.61
C GLY A 196 -22.79 -12.89 24.46
N PRO A 197 -22.23 -14.12 24.44
CA PRO A 197 -20.87 -14.41 23.98
C PRO A 197 -20.75 -14.28 22.45
N LEU A 198 -20.36 -13.11 21.98
CA LEU A 198 -19.64 -12.96 20.72
C LEU A 198 -18.41 -12.12 21.04
N ALA A 199 -17.50 -12.69 21.82
CA ALA A 199 -16.10 -12.34 21.64
C ALA A 199 -15.83 -12.60 20.15
N ALA A 200 -15.65 -11.53 19.37
CA ALA A 200 -15.34 -11.66 17.96
C ALA A 200 -14.25 -12.73 17.82
N PRO A 201 -14.51 -13.84 17.10
CA PRO A 201 -13.51 -14.87 16.88
C PRO A 201 -12.23 -14.23 16.35
N PRO A 202 -11.05 -14.83 16.59
CA PRO A 202 -9.84 -14.42 15.89
C PRO A 202 -10.11 -14.24 14.39
N GLY A 203 -9.73 -13.10 13.84
CA GLY A 203 -9.99 -12.74 12.44
C GLY A 203 -11.28 -11.96 12.18
N ILE A 204 -11.99 -11.46 13.20
CA ILE A 204 -13.15 -10.56 13.00
C ILE A 204 -12.86 -9.18 13.62
N TRP A 205 -12.96 -8.13 12.81
CA TRP A 205 -12.80 -6.72 13.22
C TRP A 205 -14.09 -5.94 12.94
N LEU A 206 -14.63 -5.25 13.94
CA LEU A 206 -15.94 -4.57 13.84
C LEU A 206 -15.86 -3.13 14.34
N GLY A 207 -16.22 -2.17 13.50
CA GLY A 207 -16.36 -0.77 13.88
C GLY A 207 -17.56 -0.53 14.80
N SER A 208 -17.52 0.58 15.54
CA SER A 208 -18.61 1.06 16.38
C SER A 208 -19.90 1.31 15.57
N GLY A 209 -21.06 1.14 16.18
CA GLY A 209 -22.35 1.48 15.54
C GLY A 209 -22.90 0.42 14.58
N LEU A 210 -22.27 -0.75 14.48
CA LEU A 210 -22.75 -1.88 13.69
C LEU A 210 -24.16 -2.33 14.15
N ARG A 211 -25.07 -2.45 13.19
CA ARG A 211 -26.42 -2.99 13.40
C ARG A 211 -26.57 -4.31 12.65
N CYS A 212 -26.99 -5.36 13.34
CA CYS A 212 -27.17 -6.69 12.75
C CYS A 212 -28.60 -7.19 12.92
N GLY A 213 -29.17 -7.68 11.83
CA GLY A 213 -30.42 -8.42 11.78
C GLY A 213 -30.30 -9.84 12.31
N GLN A 214 -31.42 -10.56 12.32
CA GLN A 214 -31.47 -11.95 12.78
C GLN A 214 -30.76 -12.89 11.79
N GLY A 215 -29.99 -13.84 12.32
CA GLY A 215 -29.38 -14.90 11.49
C GLY A 215 -28.20 -14.45 10.61
N VAL A 216 -27.68 -13.23 10.81
CA VAL A 216 -26.42 -12.77 10.19
C VAL A 216 -25.27 -13.71 10.55
N ARG A 217 -24.44 -14.07 9.57
CA ARG A 217 -23.26 -14.92 9.78
C ARG A 217 -22.01 -14.22 9.26
N LEU A 218 -21.06 -14.00 10.16
CA LEU A 218 -19.74 -13.51 9.82
C LEU A 218 -18.77 -14.69 9.71
N ARG A 219 -18.01 -14.75 8.61
CA ARG A 219 -17.00 -15.77 8.37
C ARG A 219 -15.62 -15.12 8.40
N PRO A 220 -14.74 -15.48 9.34
CA PRO A 220 -13.40 -14.91 9.40
C PRO A 220 -12.53 -15.40 8.23
N PRO A 221 -11.52 -14.61 7.80
CA PRO A 221 -11.27 -13.26 8.30
C PRO A 221 -12.25 -12.23 7.70
N VAL A 222 -12.69 -11.25 8.48
CA VAL A 222 -13.61 -10.19 8.00
C VAL A 222 -13.44 -8.89 8.79
N LEU A 223 -13.37 -7.77 8.08
CA LEU A 223 -13.37 -6.42 8.66
C LEU A 223 -14.65 -5.68 8.25
N ILE A 224 -15.33 -5.09 9.22
CA ILE A 224 -16.52 -4.26 9.01
C ILE A 224 -16.28 -2.91 9.69
N GLY A 225 -16.41 -1.83 8.93
CA GLY A 225 -16.25 -0.46 9.39
C GLY A 225 -17.37 0.00 10.32
N ARG A 226 -17.31 1.26 10.70
CA ARG A 226 -18.26 1.92 11.60
C ARG A 226 -19.61 2.14 10.94
N ASP A 227 -20.65 2.23 11.75
CA ASP A 227 -22.01 2.60 11.33
C ASP A 227 -22.57 1.74 10.19
N CYS A 228 -22.12 0.49 10.08
CA CYS A 228 -22.60 -0.46 9.08
C CYS A 228 -23.93 -1.09 9.49
N HIS A 229 -24.71 -1.54 8.51
CA HIS A 229 -25.98 -2.25 8.74
C HIS A 229 -26.03 -3.56 7.95
N LEU A 230 -26.10 -4.68 8.65
CA LEU A 230 -26.29 -6.02 8.10
C LEU A 230 -27.73 -6.49 8.35
N GLN A 231 -28.50 -6.75 7.29
CA GLN A 231 -29.88 -7.21 7.40
C GLN A 231 -29.98 -8.74 7.54
N ASP A 232 -31.20 -9.22 7.82
CA ASP A 232 -31.49 -10.60 8.20
C ASP A 232 -30.90 -11.66 7.25
N GLY A 233 -30.27 -12.68 7.84
CA GLY A 233 -29.79 -13.86 7.13
C GLY A 233 -28.62 -13.65 6.16
N CYS A 234 -28.00 -12.47 6.12
CA CYS A 234 -26.82 -12.26 5.26
C CYS A 234 -25.59 -13.02 5.77
N VAL A 235 -24.69 -13.38 4.85
CA VAL A 235 -23.42 -14.05 5.13
C VAL A 235 -22.30 -13.16 4.60
N VAL A 236 -21.38 -12.74 5.47
CA VAL A 236 -20.28 -11.84 5.12
C VAL A 236 -18.95 -12.49 5.48
N GLY A 237 -18.08 -12.63 4.49
CA GLY A 237 -16.78 -13.28 4.59
C GLY A 237 -16.77 -14.71 4.03
N PRO A 238 -15.59 -15.36 3.96
CA PRO A 238 -14.28 -14.85 4.41
C PRO A 238 -13.73 -13.75 3.49
N PHE A 239 -12.67 -13.08 3.94
CA PHE A 239 -11.90 -12.09 3.19
C PHE A 239 -12.71 -10.91 2.68
N VAL A 240 -13.70 -10.51 3.47
CA VAL A 240 -14.47 -9.28 3.21
C VAL A 240 -13.91 -8.13 4.04
N VAL A 241 -13.68 -7.00 3.39
CA VAL A 241 -13.38 -5.71 4.03
C VAL A 241 -14.48 -4.75 3.63
N MET A 242 -15.20 -4.23 4.61
CA MET A 242 -16.29 -3.29 4.39
C MET A 242 -15.97 -1.97 5.08
N GLY A 243 -15.91 -0.88 4.32
CA GLY A 243 -15.70 0.47 4.84
C GLY A 243 -16.90 1.00 5.60
N ASP A 244 -16.73 2.18 6.20
CA ASP A 244 -17.74 2.80 7.07
C ASP A 244 -19.07 3.09 6.34
N GLY A 245 -20.17 3.02 7.08
CA GLY A 245 -21.50 3.43 6.61
C GLY A 245 -22.13 2.54 5.55
N GLY A 246 -21.58 1.35 5.31
CA GLY A 246 -22.13 0.43 4.31
C GLY A 246 -23.37 -0.34 4.80
N SER A 247 -24.16 -0.88 3.86
CA SER A 247 -25.34 -1.68 4.17
C SER A 247 -25.46 -2.94 3.32
N ILE A 248 -25.72 -4.08 3.95
CA ILE A 248 -25.92 -5.38 3.30
C ILE A 248 -27.36 -5.84 3.48
N GLY A 249 -28.06 -6.06 2.37
CA GLY A 249 -29.45 -6.47 2.34
C GLY A 249 -29.68 -7.92 2.80
N GLU A 250 -30.95 -8.24 3.07
CA GLU A 250 -31.34 -9.57 3.56
C GLU A 250 -30.83 -10.70 2.68
N ARG A 251 -30.40 -11.81 3.29
CA ARG A 251 -30.00 -13.05 2.58
C ARG A 251 -28.94 -12.84 1.48
N THR A 252 -28.13 -11.80 1.60
CA THR A 252 -27.00 -11.53 0.71
C THR A 252 -25.74 -12.27 1.16
N HIS A 253 -24.95 -12.75 0.20
CA HIS A 253 -23.70 -13.48 0.42
C HIS A 253 -22.53 -12.70 -0.17
N LEU A 254 -21.54 -12.37 0.66
CA LEU A 254 -20.30 -11.70 0.25
C LEU A 254 -19.09 -12.55 0.65
N GLU A 255 -18.18 -12.78 -0.28
CA GLU A 255 -16.90 -13.46 -0.05
C GLU A 255 -15.79 -12.76 -0.84
N GLN A 256 -14.58 -12.72 -0.29
CA GLN A 256 -13.38 -12.22 -0.99
C GLN A 256 -13.59 -10.83 -1.62
N ALA A 257 -14.31 -9.94 -0.95
CA ALA A 257 -14.75 -8.68 -1.52
C ALA A 257 -14.32 -7.46 -0.69
N ILE A 258 -13.93 -6.39 -1.37
CA ILE A 258 -13.61 -5.10 -0.75
C ILE A 258 -14.71 -4.12 -1.11
N LEU A 259 -15.47 -3.71 -0.10
CA LEU A 259 -16.51 -2.71 -0.20
C LEU A 259 -15.94 -1.44 0.44
N TRP A 260 -15.76 -0.39 -0.34
CA TRP A 260 -15.38 0.92 0.19
C TRP A 260 -16.52 1.54 1.00
N GLU A 261 -16.31 2.75 1.50
CA GLU A 261 -17.27 3.43 2.36
C GLU A 261 -18.61 3.68 1.63
N TRP A 262 -19.70 3.63 2.40
CA TRP A 262 -21.06 3.94 1.95
C TRP A 262 -21.60 3.01 0.86
N VAL A 263 -20.98 1.85 0.65
CA VAL A 263 -21.46 0.84 -0.29
C VAL A 263 -22.75 0.20 0.23
N SER A 264 -23.76 0.11 -0.63
CA SER A 264 -25.00 -0.60 -0.35
C SER A 264 -25.16 -1.78 -1.30
N VAL A 265 -25.34 -2.98 -0.76
CA VAL A 265 -25.68 -4.18 -1.53
C VAL A 265 -27.10 -4.60 -1.19
N GLY A 266 -27.98 -4.65 -2.19
CA GLY A 266 -29.38 -5.09 -2.02
C GLY A 266 -29.51 -6.54 -1.53
N GLY A 267 -30.73 -6.94 -1.16
CA GLY A 267 -31.01 -8.29 -0.67
C GLY A 267 -30.89 -9.37 -1.75
N GLY A 268 -30.56 -10.59 -1.34
CA GLY A 268 -30.44 -11.76 -2.19
C GLY A 268 -29.26 -11.73 -3.17
N CYS A 269 -28.27 -10.86 -2.95
CA CYS A 269 -27.10 -10.76 -3.82
C CYS A 269 -26.04 -11.83 -3.51
N GLN A 270 -25.22 -12.15 -4.51
CA GLN A 270 -24.00 -12.96 -4.35
C GLN A 270 -22.83 -12.23 -5.00
N VAL A 271 -21.85 -11.82 -4.19
CA VAL A 271 -20.66 -11.09 -4.66
C VAL A 271 -19.42 -11.83 -4.19
N ASP A 272 -18.55 -12.14 -5.14
CA ASP A 272 -17.30 -12.85 -4.89
C ASP A 272 -16.10 -12.14 -5.53
N SER A 273 -14.92 -12.19 -4.90
CA SER A 273 -13.65 -11.75 -5.50
C SER A 273 -13.73 -10.38 -6.18
N SER A 274 -14.37 -9.39 -5.55
CA SER A 274 -14.76 -8.12 -6.21
C SER A 274 -14.44 -6.88 -5.38
N ILE A 275 -14.26 -5.74 -6.05
CA ILE A 275 -14.05 -4.43 -5.44
C ILE A 275 -15.23 -3.52 -5.78
N LEU A 276 -15.93 -3.02 -4.77
CA LEU A 276 -16.98 -2.02 -4.90
C LEU A 276 -16.44 -0.69 -4.37
N GLY A 277 -16.27 0.29 -5.26
CA GLY A 277 -15.78 1.63 -4.90
C GLY A 277 -16.78 2.44 -4.07
N PRO A 278 -16.37 3.62 -3.58
CA PRO A 278 -17.17 4.40 -2.63
C PRO A 278 -18.59 4.69 -3.14
N ALA A 279 -19.56 4.58 -2.24
CA ALA A 279 -20.97 4.89 -2.48
C ALA A 279 -21.67 4.09 -3.60
N VAL A 280 -21.07 2.98 -4.05
CA VAL A 280 -21.71 2.07 -5.02
C VAL A 280 -22.98 1.47 -4.42
N ARG A 281 -24.05 1.43 -5.23
CA ARG A 281 -25.32 0.78 -4.87
C ARG A 281 -25.58 -0.38 -5.83
N ILE A 282 -25.48 -1.60 -5.31
CA ILE A 282 -25.84 -2.81 -6.04
C ILE A 282 -27.33 -3.11 -5.79
N PRO A 283 -28.16 -3.25 -6.83
CA PRO A 283 -29.57 -3.59 -6.66
C PRO A 283 -29.73 -5.03 -6.14
N GLU A 284 -30.96 -5.40 -5.76
CA GLU A 284 -31.28 -6.73 -5.24
C GLU A 284 -31.06 -7.85 -6.27
N ALA A 285 -30.88 -9.08 -5.77
CA ALA A 285 -30.78 -10.32 -6.55
C ALA A 285 -29.68 -10.34 -7.63
N MET A 286 -28.62 -9.54 -7.47
CA MET A 286 -27.48 -9.53 -8.38
C MET A 286 -26.46 -10.61 -8.03
N GLN A 287 -25.83 -11.21 -9.04
CA GLN A 287 -24.79 -12.22 -8.87
C GLN A 287 -23.60 -11.91 -9.77
N PHE A 288 -22.41 -11.74 -9.20
CA PHE A 288 -21.19 -11.51 -9.97
C PHE A 288 -19.92 -11.84 -9.18
N ALA A 289 -18.86 -12.17 -9.91
CA ALA A 289 -17.54 -12.41 -9.37
C ALA A 289 -16.46 -11.74 -10.21
N GLY A 290 -15.32 -11.41 -9.59
CA GLY A 290 -14.14 -10.89 -10.30
C GLY A 290 -14.40 -9.53 -10.95
N LYS A 291 -15.09 -8.60 -10.26
CA LYS A 291 -15.44 -7.28 -10.81
C LYS A 291 -14.88 -6.14 -9.98
N VAL A 292 -14.50 -5.06 -10.67
CA VAL A 292 -14.38 -3.72 -10.09
C VAL A 292 -15.62 -2.94 -10.50
N VAL A 293 -16.36 -2.45 -9.51
CA VAL A 293 -17.55 -1.62 -9.71
C VAL A 293 -17.31 -0.27 -9.08
N VAL A 294 -17.43 0.82 -9.84
CA VAL A 294 -17.23 2.19 -9.34
C VAL A 294 -18.33 3.12 -9.86
N MET A 295 -18.56 4.21 -9.14
CA MET A 295 -19.34 5.33 -9.64
C MET A 295 -18.44 6.24 -10.49
N ASP A 296 -18.80 6.47 -11.74
CA ASP A 296 -18.11 7.37 -12.68
C ASP A 296 -19.14 8.30 -13.32
N GLN A 297 -19.01 9.60 -13.08
CA GLN A 297 -19.94 10.64 -13.59
C GLN A 297 -21.44 10.33 -13.34
N GLY A 298 -21.76 9.73 -12.19
CA GLY A 298 -23.13 9.39 -11.81
C GLY A 298 -23.65 8.06 -12.37
N ALA A 299 -22.83 7.30 -13.11
CA ALA A 299 -23.17 5.99 -13.63
C ALA A 299 -22.29 4.89 -13.01
N LEU A 300 -22.81 3.66 -12.97
CA LEU A 300 -22.02 2.49 -12.58
C LEU A 300 -21.11 2.07 -13.74
N LYS A 301 -19.82 1.99 -13.47
CA LYS A 301 -18.82 1.41 -14.36
C LYS A 301 -18.36 0.09 -13.78
N VAL A 302 -18.48 -0.97 -14.58
CA VAL A 302 -18.12 -2.34 -14.19
C VAL A 302 -16.98 -2.81 -15.08
N THR A 303 -15.89 -3.27 -14.49
CA THR A 303 -14.71 -3.81 -15.19
C THR A 303 -14.36 -5.17 -14.61
N ALA A 304 -13.82 -6.08 -15.43
CA ALA A 304 -13.33 -7.37 -14.93
C ALA A 304 -11.99 -7.19 -14.21
N ILE A 305 -11.78 -7.97 -13.15
CA ILE A 305 -10.46 -8.16 -12.56
C ILE A 305 -9.71 -9.13 -13.48
N GLY A 306 -8.60 -8.65 -14.04
CA GLY A 306 -7.72 -9.41 -14.93
C GLY A 306 -6.65 -10.19 -14.20
#